data_AF-D3CSL0-F1
#
_entry.id   AF-D3CSL0-F1
#
_cell.length_a   1.000
_cell.length_b   1.000
_cell.length_c   1.000
_cell.angle_alpha   90.00
_cell.angle_beta   90.00
_cell.angle_gamma   90.00
#
_symmetry.space_group_name_H-M   'P 1'
#
loop_
_entity.id
_entity.type
_entity.pdbx_description
1 polymer ?
#
loop_
_entity_poly.entity_id
_entity_poly.type
_entity_poly.pdbx_seq_one_letter_code
_entity_poly.pdbx_strand_id
1 'polypeptide(L)'
;MDDPDHTVYRHVSADWFKPAGVRRLRDRIAALAKRYVDHMADLGGECDFFVDVTSHYPLYVILSLLGLPEEDFPRMLKLTQELFGADDEELARDGDKHAQMGALIDFFNYFQALIAERRKNPTDDLGSVIANAMIRDVQIGELEAAGYYTLIATAGHDTTSAALAGGLHAMLESPEQWRRLAADPSLVPTAVDEAIRWVSPVKQFMRTTTEDTVVRGVPIAAGESVLLSYPSANRDEDVFDNPNTFDVGRSPNRHVAFGFGAHYCLGTHLARLEGQALYAELRSRVRSIELAGTPEYMEALFVGGPKRVPIRYEMA
;
A
#
# COMPACT_ATOMS: atom_id res chain seq x y z
N MET A 1 11.45 12.74 9.10
CA MET A 1 11.24 14.13 9.54
C MET A 1 10.47 14.10 10.85
N ASP A 2 10.81 14.97 11.79
CA ASP A 2 10.05 15.22 13.02
C ASP A 2 9.42 16.62 12.98
N ASP A 3 8.53 16.92 13.91
CA ASP A 3 7.91 18.24 14.00
C ASP A 3 8.92 19.31 14.44
N PRO A 4 8.80 20.55 13.93
CA PRO A 4 7.68 21.09 13.16
C PRO A 4 7.72 20.80 11.65
N ASP A 5 8.86 20.34 11.10
CA ASP A 5 9.02 20.15 9.65
C ASP A 5 8.05 19.11 9.10
N HIS A 6 7.95 17.95 9.75
CA HIS A 6 7.04 16.89 9.34
C HIS A 6 5.60 17.40 9.14
N THR A 7 5.05 18.14 10.11
CA THR A 7 3.71 18.71 10.02
C THR A 7 3.54 19.61 8.79
N VAL A 8 4.53 20.45 8.48
CA VAL A 8 4.47 21.36 7.32
C VAL A 8 4.43 20.59 6.01
N TYR A 9 5.34 19.64 5.80
CA TYR A 9 5.37 18.82 4.57
C TYR A 9 4.15 17.91 4.45
N ARG A 10 3.71 17.31 5.56
CA ARG A 10 2.50 16.47 5.57
C ARG A 10 1.25 17.26 5.18
N HIS A 11 1.15 18.52 5.58
CA HIS A 11 -0.02 19.35 5.30
C HIS A 11 -0.24 19.60 3.81
N VAL A 12 0.84 19.63 3.00
CA VAL A 12 0.78 19.85 1.54
C VAL A 12 -0.24 18.95 0.85
N SER A 13 -0.25 17.66 1.19
CA SER A 13 -1.12 16.66 0.54
C SER A 13 -2.26 16.19 1.42
N ALA A 14 -2.38 16.69 2.66
CA ALA A 14 -3.34 16.19 3.64
C ALA A 14 -4.79 16.23 3.13
N ASP A 15 -5.20 17.30 2.43
CA ASP A 15 -6.56 17.45 1.92
C ASP A 15 -6.90 16.45 0.81
N TRP A 16 -5.92 16.03 0.01
CA TRP A 16 -6.08 15.00 -1.01
C TRP A 16 -6.37 13.63 -0.40
N PHE A 17 -5.75 13.33 0.72
CA PHE A 17 -5.90 12.04 1.39
C PHE A 17 -7.02 11.99 2.44
N LYS A 18 -7.66 13.12 2.77
CA LYS A 18 -8.91 13.13 3.54
C LYS A 18 -10.03 12.41 2.77
N PRO A 19 -11.08 11.92 3.46
CA PRO A 19 -12.21 11.23 2.81
C PRO A 19 -12.83 12.01 1.64
N ALA A 20 -12.84 13.35 1.68
CA ALA A 20 -13.36 14.18 0.59
C ALA A 20 -12.45 14.22 -0.64
N GLY A 21 -11.13 14.24 -0.45
CA GLY A 21 -10.16 14.25 -1.55
C GLY A 21 -10.15 12.91 -2.29
N VAL A 22 -10.03 11.80 -1.56
CA VAL A 22 -9.98 10.45 -2.16
C VAL A 22 -11.28 10.07 -2.88
N ARG A 23 -12.43 10.64 -2.47
CA ARG A 23 -13.71 10.41 -3.17
C ARG A 23 -13.70 10.86 -4.62
N ARG A 24 -12.84 11.82 -4.99
CA ARG A 24 -12.65 12.25 -6.39
C ARG A 24 -12.11 11.14 -7.27
N LEU A 25 -11.40 10.17 -6.69
CA LEU A 25 -10.83 9.02 -7.39
C LEU A 25 -11.79 7.82 -7.41
N ARG A 26 -12.96 7.89 -6.76
CA ARG A 26 -13.87 6.74 -6.62
C ARG A 26 -14.20 6.08 -7.96
N ASP A 27 -14.62 6.87 -8.95
CA ASP A 27 -15.06 6.33 -10.24
C ASP A 27 -13.87 5.71 -10.99
N ARG A 28 -12.70 6.33 -10.89
CA ARG A 28 -11.45 5.81 -11.47
C ARG A 28 -11.01 4.52 -10.80
N ILE A 29 -11.06 4.45 -9.47
CA ILE A 29 -10.72 3.26 -8.67
C ILE A 29 -11.69 2.11 -8.99
N ALA A 30 -12.99 2.41 -9.11
CA ALA A 30 -14.00 1.42 -9.51
C ALA A 30 -13.76 0.93 -10.94
N ALA A 31 -13.44 1.82 -11.88
CA ALA A 31 -13.11 1.46 -13.25
C ALA A 31 -11.85 0.58 -13.32
N LEU A 32 -10.83 0.88 -12.51
CA LEU A 32 -9.62 0.07 -12.42
C LEU A 32 -9.88 -1.30 -11.78
N ALA A 33 -10.68 -1.36 -10.72
CA ALA A 33 -11.08 -2.62 -10.10
C ALA A 33 -11.81 -3.51 -11.12
N LYS A 34 -12.78 -2.94 -11.85
CA LYS A 34 -13.46 -3.62 -12.96
C LYS A 34 -12.48 -4.09 -14.03
N ARG A 35 -11.56 -3.22 -14.48
CA ARG A 35 -10.55 -3.56 -15.50
C ARG A 35 -9.73 -4.78 -15.12
N TYR A 36 -9.32 -4.87 -13.86
CA TYR A 36 -8.49 -5.97 -13.38
C TYR A 36 -9.26 -7.25 -13.10
N VAL A 37 -10.53 -7.16 -12.72
CA VAL A 37 -11.41 -8.34 -12.64
C VAL A 37 -11.83 -8.81 -14.03
N ASP A 38 -11.99 -7.92 -15.02
CA ASP A 38 -12.14 -8.28 -16.43
C ASP A 38 -10.89 -8.99 -16.95
N HIS A 39 -9.71 -8.44 -16.69
CA HIS A 39 -8.44 -9.07 -17.07
C HIS A 39 -8.31 -10.47 -16.47
N MET A 40 -8.63 -10.62 -15.18
CA MET A 40 -8.70 -11.93 -14.54
C MET A 40 -9.69 -12.85 -15.27
N ALA A 41 -10.91 -12.40 -15.60
CA ALA A 41 -11.86 -13.22 -16.36
C ALA A 41 -11.30 -13.72 -17.71
N ASP A 42 -10.54 -12.88 -18.41
CA ASP A 42 -9.94 -13.18 -19.72
C ASP A 42 -8.80 -14.22 -19.65
N LEU A 43 -8.20 -14.45 -18.48
CA LEU A 43 -7.12 -15.44 -18.28
C LEU A 43 -7.61 -16.90 -18.24
N GLY A 44 -8.93 -17.13 -18.25
CA GLY A 44 -9.48 -18.46 -18.51
C GLY A 44 -9.61 -19.38 -17.29
N GLY A 45 -9.68 -18.82 -16.08
CA GLY A 45 -10.07 -19.56 -14.86
C GLY A 45 -8.92 -19.99 -13.95
N GLU A 46 -7.67 -19.70 -14.33
CA GLU A 46 -6.51 -19.82 -13.46
C GLU A 46 -5.57 -18.64 -13.70
N CYS A 47 -5.03 -18.06 -12.63
CA CYS A 47 -4.03 -16.99 -12.70
C CYS A 47 -3.23 -16.90 -11.39
N ASP A 48 -2.20 -16.06 -11.36
CA ASP A 48 -1.60 -15.62 -10.11
C ASP A 48 -2.21 -14.28 -9.71
N PHE A 49 -2.99 -14.27 -8.62
CA PHE A 49 -3.70 -13.08 -8.20
C PHE A 49 -2.76 -11.92 -7.81
N PHE A 50 -1.56 -12.22 -7.31
CA PHE A 50 -0.60 -11.15 -7.06
C PHE A 50 -0.05 -10.60 -8.37
N VAL A 51 0.52 -11.49 -9.20
CA VAL A 51 1.21 -11.08 -10.43
C VAL A 51 0.23 -10.43 -11.41
N ASP A 52 -0.91 -11.04 -11.68
CA ASP A 52 -1.81 -10.62 -12.76
C ASP A 52 -2.80 -9.52 -12.33
N VAL A 53 -3.04 -9.34 -11.03
CA VAL A 53 -4.04 -8.39 -10.52
C VAL A 53 -3.43 -7.35 -9.59
N THR A 54 -3.03 -7.75 -8.38
CA THR A 54 -2.74 -6.76 -7.33
C THR A 54 -1.38 -6.07 -7.51
N SER A 55 -0.41 -6.65 -8.23
CA SER A 55 0.87 -6.00 -8.51
C SER A 55 0.76 -4.84 -9.51
N HIS A 56 -0.39 -4.69 -10.17
CA HIS A 56 -0.62 -3.63 -11.14
C HIS A 56 -1.71 -2.65 -10.70
N TYR A 57 -2.79 -3.15 -10.10
CA TYR A 57 -3.98 -2.37 -9.78
C TYR A 57 -3.68 -1.10 -8.95
N PRO A 58 -3.00 -1.16 -7.79
CA PRO A 58 -2.72 0.03 -6.97
C PRO A 58 -1.77 1.01 -7.66
N LEU A 59 -0.83 0.51 -8.46
CA LEU A 59 0.10 1.38 -9.19
C LEU A 59 -0.64 2.26 -10.22
N TYR A 60 -1.66 1.73 -10.91
CA TYR A 60 -2.51 2.56 -11.77
C TYR A 60 -3.32 3.62 -11.01
N VAL A 61 -3.72 3.33 -9.77
CA VAL A 61 -4.36 4.33 -8.89
C VAL A 61 -3.37 5.43 -8.54
N ILE A 62 -2.13 5.08 -8.21
CA ILE A 62 -1.04 6.03 -7.93
C ILE A 62 -0.69 6.89 -9.15
N LEU A 63 -0.57 6.29 -10.35
CA LEU A 63 -0.36 7.05 -11.58
C LEU A 63 -1.48 8.09 -11.76
N SER A 64 -2.74 7.66 -11.56
CA SER A 64 -3.91 8.55 -11.67
C SER A 64 -3.90 9.67 -10.61
N LEU A 65 -3.51 9.36 -9.38
CA LEU A 65 -3.41 10.31 -8.27
C LEU A 65 -2.34 11.39 -8.55
N LEU A 66 -1.16 10.98 -9.02
CA LEU A 66 -0.04 11.86 -9.34
C LEU A 66 -0.17 12.55 -10.71
N GLY A 67 -1.18 12.19 -11.50
CA GLY A 67 -1.40 12.71 -12.85
C GLY A 67 -0.38 12.21 -13.88
N LEU A 68 0.22 11.05 -13.63
CA LEU A 68 1.17 10.42 -14.53
C LEU A 68 0.42 9.72 -15.69
N PRO A 69 0.98 9.73 -16.91
CA PRO A 69 0.37 9.04 -18.03
C PRO A 69 0.44 7.52 -17.82
N GLU A 70 -0.58 6.78 -18.29
CA GLU A 70 -0.62 5.31 -18.17
C GLU A 70 0.57 4.64 -18.90
N GLU A 71 1.12 5.26 -19.94
CA GLU A 71 2.30 4.77 -20.68
C GLU A 71 3.57 4.68 -19.83
N ASP A 72 3.66 5.45 -18.73
CA ASP A 72 4.79 5.39 -17.79
C ASP A 72 4.69 4.22 -16.81
N PHE A 73 3.59 3.45 -16.84
CA PHE A 73 3.36 2.31 -15.96
C PHE A 73 4.54 1.33 -15.90
N PRO A 74 5.11 0.83 -17.02
CA PRO A 74 6.20 -0.14 -16.97
C PRO A 74 7.45 0.42 -16.26
N ARG A 75 7.71 1.71 -16.43
CA ARG A 75 8.82 2.40 -15.77
C ARG A 75 8.57 2.52 -14.26
N MET A 76 7.37 2.95 -13.87
CA MET A 76 7.03 3.08 -12.45
C MET A 76 6.97 1.73 -11.73
N LEU A 77 6.50 0.68 -12.40
CA LEU A 77 6.48 -0.67 -11.85
C LEU A 77 7.90 -1.14 -11.54
N LYS A 78 8.80 -1.03 -12.52
CA LYS A 78 10.22 -1.35 -12.34
C LYS A 78 10.83 -0.58 -11.16
N LEU A 79 10.66 0.75 -11.13
CA LEU A 79 11.29 1.57 -10.10
C LEU A 79 10.74 1.31 -8.69
N THR A 80 9.42 1.06 -8.55
CA THR A 80 8.82 0.73 -7.25
C THR A 80 9.29 -0.63 -6.74
N GLN A 81 9.31 -1.65 -7.61
CA GLN A 81 9.81 -2.99 -7.27
C GLN A 81 11.29 -2.99 -6.89
N GLU A 82 12.15 -2.30 -7.64
CA GLU A 82 13.59 -2.24 -7.35
C GLU A 82 13.91 -1.55 -6.02
N LEU A 83 13.05 -0.61 -5.56
CA LEU A 83 13.31 0.15 -4.34
C LEU A 83 13.01 -0.67 -3.06
N PHE A 84 11.89 -1.38 -3.03
CA PHE A 84 11.45 -2.15 -1.84
C PHE A 84 11.67 -3.66 -1.93
N GLY A 85 11.87 -4.20 -3.14
CA GLY A 85 12.22 -5.60 -3.37
C GLY A 85 13.71 -5.90 -3.24
N ALA A 86 14.56 -4.94 -2.85
CA ALA A 86 16.01 -5.10 -2.82
C ALA A 86 16.53 -6.21 -1.88
N ASP A 87 15.73 -6.60 -0.88
CA ASP A 87 16.08 -7.70 0.02
C ASP A 87 15.84 -9.09 -0.61
N ASP A 88 14.96 -9.17 -1.62
CA ASP A 88 14.55 -10.39 -2.35
C ASP A 88 15.36 -10.55 -3.65
N GLU A 89 16.03 -11.70 -3.83
CA GLU A 89 16.93 -11.93 -4.97
C GLU A 89 16.23 -11.85 -6.34
N GLU A 90 14.93 -12.17 -6.42
CA GLU A 90 14.16 -12.12 -7.67
C GLU A 90 13.78 -10.69 -8.06
N LEU A 91 13.60 -9.81 -7.07
CA LEU A 91 13.12 -8.45 -7.26
C LEU A 91 14.23 -7.40 -7.18
N ALA A 92 15.41 -7.75 -6.66
CA ALA A 92 16.56 -6.88 -6.58
C ALA A 92 17.10 -6.54 -7.99
N ARG A 93 17.40 -5.25 -8.22
CA ARG A 93 18.00 -4.76 -9.47
C ARG A 93 19.33 -5.46 -9.74
N ASP A 94 19.40 -6.19 -10.85
CA ASP A 94 20.57 -6.98 -11.26
C ASP A 94 21.07 -7.98 -10.18
N GLY A 95 20.22 -8.35 -9.22
CA GLY A 95 20.60 -9.16 -8.05
C GLY A 95 21.49 -8.45 -7.03
N ASP A 96 21.70 -7.13 -7.16
CA ASP A 96 22.53 -6.32 -6.26
C ASP A 96 21.68 -5.59 -5.21
N LYS A 97 21.82 -6.00 -3.95
CA LYS A 97 21.14 -5.40 -2.79
C LYS A 97 21.56 -3.95 -2.53
N HIS A 98 22.64 -3.46 -3.16
CA HIS A 98 23.13 -2.08 -3.05
C HIS A 98 22.66 -1.16 -4.19
N ALA A 99 21.91 -1.69 -5.16
CA ALA A 99 21.44 -0.93 -6.31
C ALA A 99 20.22 -0.02 -6.03
N GLN A 100 19.72 0.02 -4.78
CA GLN A 100 18.66 0.94 -4.34
C GLN A 100 18.97 2.41 -4.68
N MET A 101 20.25 2.81 -4.60
CA MET A 101 20.68 4.16 -4.95
C MET A 101 20.43 4.46 -6.45
N GLY A 102 20.60 3.47 -7.33
CA GLY A 102 20.31 3.61 -8.76
C GLY A 102 18.82 3.85 -9.03
N ALA A 103 17.95 3.08 -8.38
CA ALA A 103 16.50 3.28 -8.47
C ALA A 103 16.06 4.65 -7.95
N LEU A 104 16.65 5.14 -6.84
CA LEU A 104 16.41 6.48 -6.33
C LEU A 104 16.83 7.58 -7.31
N ILE A 105 17.99 7.44 -7.95
CA ILE A 105 18.46 8.38 -8.98
C ILE A 105 17.51 8.37 -10.19
N ASP A 106 17.07 7.19 -10.65
CA ASP A 106 16.16 7.06 -11.78
C ASP A 106 14.77 7.65 -11.48
N PHE A 107 14.26 7.48 -10.25
CA PHE A 107 13.07 8.17 -9.75
C PHE A 107 13.25 9.68 -9.75
N PHE A 108 14.36 10.17 -9.19
CA PHE A 108 14.65 11.59 -9.13
C PHE A 108 14.68 12.22 -10.53
N ASN A 109 15.37 11.57 -11.48
CA ASN A 109 15.46 12.03 -12.85
C ASN A 109 14.09 12.05 -13.56
N TYR A 110 13.24 11.06 -13.30
CA TYR A 110 11.88 11.05 -13.83
C TYR A 110 11.04 12.21 -13.27
N PHE A 111 11.05 12.34 -11.94
CA PHE A 111 10.21 13.32 -11.25
C PHE A 111 10.66 14.76 -11.44
N GLN A 112 11.96 15.01 -11.64
CA GLN A 112 12.49 16.31 -12.07
C GLN A 112 11.74 16.88 -13.28
N ALA A 113 11.56 16.07 -14.33
CA ALA A 113 10.84 16.49 -15.53
C ALA A 113 9.36 16.79 -15.23
N LEU A 114 8.71 15.96 -14.40
CA LEU A 114 7.33 16.19 -13.97
C LEU A 114 7.17 17.46 -13.14
N ILE A 115 8.09 17.73 -12.21
CA ILE A 115 8.07 18.95 -11.38
C ILE A 115 8.13 20.19 -12.28
N ALA A 116 9.08 20.21 -13.22
CA ALA A 116 9.23 21.32 -14.15
C ALA A 116 7.98 21.52 -15.03
N GLU A 117 7.39 20.42 -15.51
CA GLU A 117 6.17 20.44 -16.29
C GLU A 117 4.99 20.99 -15.49
N ARG A 118 4.75 20.47 -14.28
CA ARG A 118 3.63 20.89 -13.41
C ARG A 118 3.76 22.29 -12.85
N ARG A 119 4.99 22.81 -12.72
CA ARG A 119 5.22 24.23 -12.41
C ARG A 119 4.87 25.14 -13.57
N LYS A 120 5.14 24.69 -14.80
CA LYS A 120 4.87 25.45 -16.02
C LYS A 120 3.39 25.38 -16.43
N ASN A 121 2.80 24.19 -16.32
CA ASN A 121 1.41 23.91 -16.68
C ASN A 121 0.70 23.21 -15.49
N PRO A 122 0.27 23.96 -14.46
CA PRO A 122 -0.42 23.36 -13.33
C PRO A 122 -1.70 22.65 -13.76
N THR A 123 -1.91 21.46 -13.23
CA THR A 123 -3.13 20.65 -13.36
C THR A 123 -3.83 20.52 -12.00
N ASP A 124 -4.95 19.81 -11.96
CA ASP A 124 -5.71 19.53 -10.74
C ASP A 124 -5.32 18.20 -10.06
N ASP A 125 -4.14 17.64 -10.34
CA ASP A 125 -3.65 16.39 -9.73
C ASP A 125 -2.75 16.64 -8.49
N LEU A 126 -2.47 15.58 -7.74
CA LEU A 126 -1.59 15.67 -6.57
C LEU A 126 -0.14 16.01 -6.98
N GLY A 127 0.26 15.64 -8.20
CA GLY A 127 1.50 16.08 -8.84
C GLY A 127 1.63 17.60 -8.77
N SER A 128 0.69 18.29 -9.40
CA SER A 128 0.64 19.75 -9.43
C SER A 128 0.64 20.39 -8.03
N VAL A 129 -0.10 19.82 -7.07
CA VAL A 129 -0.11 20.32 -5.69
C VAL A 129 1.27 20.24 -5.03
N ILE A 130 1.99 19.13 -5.21
CA ILE A 130 3.32 18.97 -4.65
C ILE A 130 4.32 19.88 -5.38
N ALA A 131 4.36 19.88 -6.72
CA ALA A 131 5.31 20.68 -7.49
C ALA A 131 5.23 22.20 -7.19
N ASN A 132 4.04 22.67 -6.83
CA ASN A 132 3.73 24.06 -6.55
C ASN A 132 3.53 24.36 -5.05
N ALA A 133 3.86 23.41 -4.16
CA ALA A 133 3.70 23.59 -2.73
C ALA A 133 4.56 24.74 -2.19
N MET A 134 4.01 25.51 -1.26
CA MET A 134 4.72 26.55 -0.53
C MET A 134 5.03 26.07 0.89
N ILE A 135 6.31 25.95 1.21
CA ILE A 135 6.85 25.56 2.51
C ILE A 135 7.45 26.81 3.14
N ARG A 136 6.77 27.37 4.16
CA ARG A 136 7.21 28.61 4.85
C ARG A 136 7.48 29.75 3.85
N ASP A 137 6.50 29.99 2.98
CA ASP A 137 6.51 31.02 1.91
C ASP A 137 7.60 30.85 0.83
N VAL A 138 8.29 29.70 0.81
CA VAL A 138 9.24 29.33 -0.24
C VAL A 138 8.68 28.13 -1.00
N GLN A 139 8.77 28.16 -2.33
CA GLN A 139 8.38 27.01 -3.14
C GLN A 139 9.20 25.79 -2.73
N ILE A 140 8.56 24.62 -2.59
CA ILE A 140 9.25 23.38 -2.22
C ILE A 140 10.46 23.13 -3.14
N GLY A 141 11.58 22.70 -2.56
CA GLY A 141 12.75 22.36 -3.37
C GLY A 141 12.51 21.14 -4.24
N GLU A 142 13.28 21.00 -5.33
CA GLU A 142 13.12 19.90 -6.27
C GLU A 142 13.43 18.54 -5.64
N LEU A 143 14.41 18.49 -4.72
CA LEU A 143 14.76 17.27 -4.01
C LEU A 143 13.64 16.83 -3.07
N GLU A 144 13.04 17.76 -2.34
CA GLU A 144 11.93 17.48 -1.45
C GLU A 144 10.67 17.08 -2.21
N ALA A 145 10.36 17.75 -3.32
CA ALA A 145 9.22 17.39 -4.17
C ALA A 145 9.39 16.01 -4.82
N ALA A 146 10.58 15.72 -5.38
CA ALA A 146 10.87 14.41 -5.95
C ALA A 146 10.82 13.31 -4.88
N GLY A 147 11.40 13.55 -3.70
CA GLY A 147 11.30 12.64 -2.57
C GLY A 147 9.85 12.39 -2.13
N TYR A 148 8.99 13.40 -2.18
CA TYR A 148 7.57 13.26 -1.88
C TYR A 148 6.85 12.37 -2.92
N TYR A 149 7.12 12.57 -4.21
CA TYR A 149 6.56 11.70 -5.26
C TYR A 149 7.03 10.26 -5.13
N THR A 150 8.32 10.05 -4.90
CA THR A 150 8.86 8.70 -4.66
C THR A 150 8.18 8.07 -3.46
N LEU A 151 8.04 8.80 -2.34
CA LEU A 151 7.36 8.29 -1.15
C LEU A 151 5.91 7.88 -1.44
N ILE A 152 5.13 8.70 -2.14
CA ILE A 152 3.74 8.38 -2.48
C ILE A 152 3.68 7.17 -3.42
N ALA A 153 4.53 7.14 -4.44
CA ALA A 153 4.53 6.11 -5.44
C ALA A 153 4.85 4.73 -4.84
N THR A 154 5.85 4.67 -3.98
CA THR A 154 6.32 3.42 -3.41
C THR A 154 5.46 2.99 -2.22
N ALA A 155 5.11 3.92 -1.31
CA ALA A 155 4.29 3.59 -0.14
C ALA A 155 2.85 3.18 -0.51
N GLY A 156 2.30 3.74 -1.60
CA GLY A 156 0.95 3.45 -2.05
C GLY A 156 0.81 2.19 -2.91
N HIS A 157 1.91 1.70 -3.49
CA HIS A 157 1.92 0.54 -4.36
C HIS A 157 2.00 -0.77 -3.57
N ASP A 158 3.20 -1.16 -3.14
CA ASP A 158 3.47 -2.52 -2.64
C ASP A 158 2.67 -2.88 -1.39
N THR A 159 2.40 -1.90 -0.52
CA THR A 159 1.64 -2.14 0.72
C THR A 159 0.19 -2.52 0.42
N THR A 160 -0.44 -1.84 -0.52
CA THR A 160 -1.81 -2.12 -0.97
C THR A 160 -1.86 -3.45 -1.71
N SER A 161 -0.91 -3.69 -2.63
CA SER A 161 -0.81 -4.95 -3.38
C SER A 161 -0.72 -6.16 -2.44
N ALA A 162 0.19 -6.10 -1.48
CA ALA A 162 0.38 -7.14 -0.47
C ALA A 162 -0.86 -7.36 0.41
N ALA A 163 -1.51 -6.29 0.88
CA ALA A 163 -2.70 -6.40 1.72
C ALA A 163 -3.85 -7.10 0.98
N LEU A 164 -4.08 -6.73 -0.29
CA LEU A 164 -5.20 -7.27 -1.06
C LEU A 164 -4.97 -8.73 -1.47
N ALA A 165 -3.78 -9.07 -1.94
CA ALA A 165 -3.43 -10.45 -2.28
C ALA A 165 -3.38 -11.35 -1.04
N GLY A 166 -2.74 -10.88 0.04
CA GLY A 166 -2.64 -11.64 1.29
C GLY A 166 -3.97 -11.81 2.01
N GLY A 167 -4.87 -10.82 1.90
CA GLY A 167 -6.23 -10.92 2.40
C GLY A 167 -7.06 -11.96 1.63
N LEU A 168 -6.94 -12.00 0.29
CA LEU A 168 -7.59 -13.05 -0.49
C LEU A 168 -7.01 -14.42 -0.13
N HIS A 169 -5.68 -14.55 -0.07
CA HIS A 169 -5.04 -15.79 0.36
C HIS A 169 -5.61 -16.28 1.70
N ALA A 170 -5.66 -15.43 2.72
CA ALA A 170 -6.20 -15.78 4.04
C ALA A 170 -7.68 -16.21 3.99
N MET A 171 -8.49 -15.57 3.13
CA MET A 171 -9.88 -15.99 2.89
C MET A 171 -9.97 -17.36 2.21
N LEU A 172 -9.00 -17.74 1.38
CA LEU A 172 -8.97 -19.04 0.71
C LEU A 172 -8.40 -20.15 1.59
N GLU A 173 -7.52 -19.83 2.55
CA GLU A 173 -7.12 -20.77 3.62
C GLU A 173 -8.29 -21.12 4.55
N SER A 174 -9.29 -20.23 4.64
CA SER A 174 -10.54 -20.43 5.38
C SER A 174 -11.75 -20.18 4.48
N PRO A 175 -12.11 -21.09 3.55
CA PRO A 175 -13.11 -20.82 2.49
C PRO A 175 -14.49 -20.33 2.96
N GLU A 176 -14.87 -20.58 4.22
CA GLU A 176 -16.04 -19.96 4.85
C GLU A 176 -15.97 -18.43 4.83
N GLN A 177 -14.81 -17.84 5.06
CA GLN A 177 -14.59 -16.39 5.06
C GLN A 177 -14.87 -15.78 3.68
N TRP A 178 -14.37 -16.42 2.61
CA TRP A 178 -14.73 -16.04 1.24
C TRP A 178 -16.25 -16.17 1.00
N ARG A 179 -16.87 -17.30 1.38
CA ARG A 179 -18.31 -17.51 1.20
C ARG A 179 -19.16 -16.46 1.92
N ARG A 180 -18.76 -16.05 3.14
CA ARG A 180 -19.43 -14.97 3.89
C ARG A 180 -19.34 -13.65 3.14
N LEU A 181 -18.15 -13.26 2.69
CA LEU A 181 -17.96 -12.03 1.91
C LEU A 181 -18.72 -12.07 0.57
N ALA A 182 -18.71 -13.22 -0.11
CA ALA A 182 -19.46 -13.43 -1.33
C ALA A 182 -20.98 -13.31 -1.12
N ALA A 183 -21.51 -13.82 -0.01
CA ALA A 183 -22.94 -13.76 0.30
C ALA A 183 -23.41 -12.37 0.79
N ASP A 184 -22.57 -11.64 1.52
CA ASP A 184 -22.94 -10.38 2.17
C ASP A 184 -22.01 -9.21 1.77
N PRO A 185 -22.47 -8.31 0.88
CA PRO A 185 -21.67 -7.16 0.45
C PRO A 185 -21.38 -6.16 1.58
N SER A 186 -22.12 -6.20 2.71
CA SER A 186 -21.87 -5.33 3.85
C SER A 186 -20.58 -5.66 4.60
N LEU A 187 -19.99 -6.85 4.36
CA LEU A 187 -18.72 -7.28 4.95
C LEU A 187 -17.49 -6.75 4.21
N VAL A 188 -17.64 -6.14 3.04
CA VAL A 188 -16.49 -5.63 2.25
C VAL A 188 -15.60 -4.66 3.06
N PRO A 189 -16.13 -3.65 3.77
CA PRO A 189 -15.29 -2.75 4.56
C PRO A 189 -14.49 -3.47 5.66
N THR A 190 -15.12 -4.38 6.42
CA THR A 190 -14.46 -5.11 7.50
C THR A 190 -13.47 -6.15 6.98
N ALA A 191 -13.75 -6.76 5.82
CA ALA A 191 -12.82 -7.68 5.16
C ALA A 191 -11.52 -6.98 4.73
N VAL A 192 -11.62 -5.72 4.27
CA VAL A 192 -10.45 -4.92 3.90
C VAL A 192 -9.62 -4.55 5.13
N ASP A 193 -10.24 -4.08 6.22
CA ASP A 193 -9.52 -3.79 7.47
C ASP A 193 -8.89 -5.09 8.05
N GLU A 194 -9.57 -6.23 7.96
CA GLU A 194 -9.01 -7.51 8.39
C GLU A 194 -7.84 -7.98 7.51
N ALA A 195 -7.93 -7.82 6.19
CA ALA A 195 -6.82 -8.09 5.27
C ALA A 195 -5.59 -7.25 5.64
N ILE A 196 -5.79 -5.96 5.91
CA ILE A 196 -4.72 -5.04 6.31
C ILE A 196 -4.10 -5.45 7.64
N ARG A 197 -4.91 -5.80 8.66
CA ARG A 197 -4.42 -6.31 9.95
C ARG A 197 -3.64 -7.60 9.76
N TRP A 198 -4.25 -8.59 9.11
CA TRP A 198 -3.73 -9.95 8.99
C TRP A 198 -2.39 -9.98 8.27
N VAL A 199 -2.30 -9.27 7.14
CA VAL A 199 -1.10 -9.23 6.32
C VAL A 199 -0.02 -8.35 6.96
N SER A 200 -0.42 -7.22 7.58
CA SER A 200 0.47 -6.20 8.12
C SER A 200 1.64 -5.91 7.15
N PRO A 201 1.39 -5.33 5.96
CA PRO A 201 2.39 -5.26 4.89
C PRO A 201 3.70 -4.58 5.32
N VAL A 202 3.58 -3.45 6.02
CA VAL A 202 4.71 -2.81 6.70
C VAL A 202 5.01 -3.59 7.97
N LYS A 203 6.19 -4.22 8.04
CA LYS A 203 6.60 -5.08 9.15
C LYS A 203 7.10 -4.27 10.34
N GLN A 204 7.81 -3.19 10.07
CA GLN A 204 8.37 -2.36 11.13
C GLN A 204 8.69 -0.94 10.71
N PHE A 205 8.79 -0.06 11.69
CA PHE A 205 9.50 1.22 11.57
C PHE A 205 10.41 1.38 12.78
N MET A 206 11.51 2.11 12.60
CA MET A 206 12.42 2.44 13.70
C MET A 206 12.08 3.80 14.31
N ARG A 207 12.39 3.97 15.59
CA ARG A 207 12.44 5.25 16.31
C ARG A 207 13.75 5.35 17.06
N THR A 208 14.26 6.57 17.23
CA THR A 208 15.44 6.84 18.06
C THR A 208 15.00 7.64 19.27
N THR A 209 15.35 7.18 20.48
CA THR A 209 15.06 7.89 21.72
C THR A 209 15.87 9.18 21.81
N THR A 210 15.23 10.28 22.21
CA THR A 210 15.90 11.59 22.37
C THR A 210 16.43 11.82 23.78
N GLU A 211 15.92 11.07 24.75
CA GLU A 211 16.30 11.11 26.16
C GLU A 211 16.10 9.72 26.78
N ASP A 212 16.72 9.48 27.94
CA ASP A 212 16.52 8.25 28.70
C ASP A 212 15.04 8.11 29.10
N THR A 213 14.45 6.94 28.87
CA THR A 213 13.03 6.70 29.13
C THR A 213 12.77 5.26 29.59
N VAL A 214 11.52 4.97 29.97
CA VAL A 214 11.07 3.63 30.37
C VAL A 214 9.75 3.31 29.68
N VAL A 215 9.71 2.21 28.92
CA VAL A 215 8.50 1.72 28.24
C VAL A 215 8.14 0.34 28.77
N ARG A 216 6.93 0.18 29.32
CA ARG A 216 6.47 -1.07 29.96
C ARG A 216 7.48 -1.65 30.96
N GLY A 217 8.16 -0.78 31.73
CA GLY A 217 9.17 -1.18 32.72
C GLY A 217 10.57 -1.48 32.16
N VAL A 218 10.77 -1.38 30.84
CA VAL A 218 12.09 -1.55 30.20
C VAL A 218 12.76 -0.18 30.06
N PRO A 219 13.93 0.04 30.69
CA PRO A 219 14.72 1.25 30.47
C PRO A 219 15.33 1.26 29.07
N ILE A 220 15.30 2.41 28.41
CA ILE A 220 15.85 2.64 27.07
C ILE A 220 16.67 3.93 27.14
N ALA A 221 17.95 3.87 26.79
CA ALA A 221 18.84 5.02 26.89
C ALA A 221 18.63 6.00 25.72
N ALA A 222 19.01 7.27 25.90
CA ALA A 222 19.02 8.26 24.82
C ALA A 222 19.91 7.80 23.65
N GLY A 223 19.41 7.96 22.42
CA GLY A 223 20.11 7.58 21.19
C GLY A 223 19.94 6.12 20.77
N GLU A 224 19.23 5.29 21.56
CA GLU A 224 18.93 3.91 21.18
C GLU A 224 17.83 3.83 20.12
N SER A 225 17.95 2.82 19.24
CA SER A 225 16.96 2.52 18.21
C SER A 225 15.94 1.50 18.71
N VAL A 226 14.66 1.85 18.63
CA VAL A 226 13.52 1.00 18.99
C VAL A 226 12.77 0.58 17.73
N LEU A 227 12.62 -0.73 17.55
CA LEU A 227 11.82 -1.31 16.47
C LEU A 227 10.35 -1.39 16.87
N LEU A 228 9.47 -0.78 16.08
CA LEU A 228 8.02 -0.90 16.23
C LEU A 228 7.51 -2.05 15.35
N SER A 229 7.21 -3.21 15.94
CA SER A 229 6.74 -4.39 15.18
C SER A 229 5.22 -4.36 14.99
N TYR A 230 4.76 -4.00 13.79
CA TYR A 230 3.33 -3.96 13.48
C TYR A 230 2.67 -5.34 13.40
N PRO A 231 3.28 -6.38 12.80
CA PRO A 231 2.72 -7.73 12.79
C PRO A 231 2.52 -8.28 14.22
N SER A 232 3.47 -8.01 15.13
CA SER A 232 3.34 -8.42 16.53
C SER A 232 2.18 -7.67 17.21
N ALA A 233 2.11 -6.35 17.08
CA ALA A 233 1.02 -5.57 17.67
C ALA A 233 -0.37 -5.93 17.08
N ASN A 234 -0.44 -6.28 15.80
CA ASN A 234 -1.69 -6.68 15.14
C ASN A 234 -2.12 -8.12 15.47
N ARG A 235 -1.32 -8.83 16.27
CA ARG A 235 -1.64 -10.15 16.81
C ARG A 235 -1.59 -10.20 18.34
N ASP A 236 -1.58 -9.04 18.99
CA ASP A 236 -1.57 -8.93 20.45
C ASP A 236 -2.88 -9.45 21.07
N GLU A 237 -2.79 -10.51 21.87
CA GLU A 237 -3.91 -11.14 22.56
C GLU A 237 -4.56 -10.23 23.61
N ASP A 238 -3.87 -9.19 24.09
CA ASP A 238 -4.46 -8.19 25.00
C ASP A 238 -5.45 -7.25 24.27
N VAL A 239 -5.39 -7.20 22.93
CA VAL A 239 -6.20 -6.29 22.10
C VAL A 239 -7.20 -7.04 21.21
N PHE A 240 -6.82 -8.22 20.73
CA PHE A 240 -7.63 -9.01 19.78
C PHE A 240 -7.97 -10.37 20.36
N ASP A 241 -9.27 -10.68 20.40
CA ASP A 241 -9.72 -12.06 20.60
C ASP A 241 -9.34 -12.91 19.38
N ASN A 242 -8.71 -14.07 19.63
CA ASN A 242 -8.23 -14.99 18.60
C ASN A 242 -7.44 -14.28 17.48
N PRO A 243 -6.28 -13.66 17.79
CA PRO A 243 -5.55 -12.81 16.84
C PRO A 243 -5.05 -13.58 15.61
N ASN A 244 -4.86 -14.89 15.76
CA ASN A 244 -4.41 -15.84 14.74
C ASN A 244 -5.56 -16.49 13.95
N THR A 245 -6.76 -15.90 13.98
CA THR A 245 -7.88 -16.30 13.12
C THR A 245 -8.26 -15.15 12.20
N PHE A 246 -8.34 -15.42 10.89
CA PHE A 246 -8.84 -14.46 9.92
C PHE A 246 -10.38 -14.41 9.96
N ASP A 247 -10.96 -13.24 10.16
CA ASP A 247 -12.42 -13.03 10.18
C ASP A 247 -12.83 -11.80 9.37
N VAL A 248 -13.50 -12.01 8.23
CA VAL A 248 -13.97 -10.91 7.36
C VAL A 248 -14.95 -9.96 8.05
N GLY A 249 -15.57 -10.40 9.15
CA GLY A 249 -16.51 -9.61 9.95
C GLY A 249 -15.90 -9.01 11.22
N ARG A 250 -14.58 -9.11 11.43
CA ARG A 250 -13.94 -8.67 12.68
C ARG A 250 -14.31 -7.22 13.02
N SER A 251 -14.94 -7.04 14.18
CA SER A 251 -15.31 -5.73 14.70
C SER A 251 -15.39 -5.76 16.24
N PRO A 252 -14.81 -4.78 16.95
CA PRO A 252 -13.96 -3.71 16.43
C PRO A 252 -12.61 -4.25 15.92
N ASN A 253 -11.99 -3.57 14.94
CA ASN A 253 -10.69 -3.95 14.38
C ASN A 253 -9.66 -2.83 14.61
N ARG A 254 -9.10 -2.76 15.83
CA ARG A 254 -8.21 -1.67 16.27
C ARG A 254 -6.73 -1.90 15.91
N HIS A 255 -6.49 -2.34 14.67
CA HIS A 255 -5.15 -2.62 14.18
C HIS A 255 -4.28 -1.36 14.01
N VAL A 256 -2.98 -1.55 14.07
CA VAL A 256 -1.94 -0.52 13.91
C VAL A 256 -1.09 -0.74 12.65
N ALA A 257 -1.57 -1.53 11.67
CA ALA A 257 -0.91 -1.68 10.36
C ALA A 257 -0.67 -0.34 9.63
N PHE A 258 -1.46 0.69 9.90
CA PHE A 258 -1.26 2.06 9.41
C PHE A 258 -0.37 2.91 10.32
N GLY A 259 0.25 2.33 11.34
CA GLY A 259 0.93 3.03 12.42
C GLY A 259 -0.02 3.75 13.36
N PHE A 260 0.54 4.63 14.18
CA PHE A 260 -0.18 5.48 15.13
C PHE A 260 0.64 6.76 15.40
N GLY A 261 -0.03 7.85 15.78
CA GLY A 261 0.61 9.14 16.11
C GLY A 261 0.87 10.03 14.89
N ALA A 262 1.89 10.90 14.97
CA ALA A 262 2.18 11.93 13.96
C ALA A 262 2.35 11.35 12.54
N HIS A 263 3.00 10.19 12.44
CA HIS A 263 3.26 9.48 11.19
C HIS A 263 2.18 8.45 10.83
N TYR A 264 0.97 8.56 11.40
CA TYR A 264 -0.16 7.72 10.98
C TYR A 264 -0.34 7.78 9.45
N CYS A 265 -0.57 6.62 8.82
CA CYS A 265 -0.54 6.50 7.36
C CYS A 265 -1.45 7.53 6.70
N LEU A 266 -0.85 8.36 5.85
CA LEU A 266 -1.58 9.40 5.12
C LEU A 266 -2.57 8.78 4.14
N GLY A 267 -2.18 7.70 3.45
CA GLY A 267 -2.99 7.00 2.44
C GLY A 267 -4.10 6.10 2.98
N THR A 268 -4.39 6.09 4.28
CA THR A 268 -5.30 5.10 4.90
C THR A 268 -6.70 5.06 4.25
N HIS A 269 -7.25 6.21 3.85
CA HIS A 269 -8.57 6.26 3.22
C HIS A 269 -8.54 5.81 1.77
N LEU A 270 -7.43 6.07 1.07
CA LEU A 270 -7.23 5.65 -0.31
C LEU A 270 -7.08 4.12 -0.36
N ALA A 271 -6.19 3.54 0.45
CA ALA A 271 -5.98 2.09 0.52
C ALA A 271 -7.27 1.32 0.86
N ARG A 272 -8.09 1.85 1.78
CA ARG A 272 -9.42 1.27 2.06
C ARG A 272 -10.37 1.36 0.88
N LEU A 273 -10.41 2.51 0.20
CA LEU A 273 -11.28 2.70 -0.96
C LEU A 273 -10.90 1.76 -2.11
N GLU A 274 -9.60 1.59 -2.36
CA GLU A 274 -9.07 0.64 -3.35
C GLU A 274 -9.44 -0.80 -3.01
N GLY A 275 -9.15 -1.24 -1.77
CA GLY A 275 -9.49 -2.60 -1.35
C GLY A 275 -10.98 -2.88 -1.40
N GLN A 276 -11.81 -1.92 -1.01
CA GLN A 276 -13.26 -2.06 -1.05
C GLN A 276 -13.75 -2.20 -2.49
N ALA A 277 -13.21 -1.41 -3.43
CA ALA A 277 -13.59 -1.50 -4.84
C ALA A 277 -13.20 -2.86 -5.44
N LEU A 278 -11.97 -3.33 -5.20
CA LEU A 278 -11.49 -4.60 -5.73
C LEU A 278 -12.27 -5.79 -5.15
N TYR A 279 -12.42 -5.86 -3.83
CA TYR A 279 -13.17 -6.95 -3.19
C TYR A 279 -14.66 -6.92 -3.54
N ALA A 280 -15.28 -5.72 -3.66
CA ALA A 280 -16.66 -5.59 -4.13
C ALA A 280 -16.85 -6.12 -5.54
N GLU A 281 -15.94 -5.78 -6.47
CA GLU A 281 -15.99 -6.26 -7.85
C GLU A 281 -15.80 -7.78 -7.91
N LEU A 282 -14.76 -8.31 -7.25
CA LEU A 282 -14.49 -9.75 -7.20
C LEU A 282 -15.69 -10.54 -6.65
N ARG A 283 -16.21 -10.15 -5.48
CA ARG A 283 -17.33 -10.87 -4.85
C ARG A 283 -18.62 -10.86 -5.68
N SER A 284 -18.78 -9.89 -6.58
CA SER A 284 -19.98 -9.74 -7.40
C SER A 284 -19.94 -10.60 -8.66
N ARG A 285 -18.76 -11.08 -9.08
CA ARG A 285 -18.54 -11.72 -10.38
C ARG A 285 -17.85 -13.08 -10.31
N VAL A 286 -17.31 -13.46 -9.17
CA VAL A 286 -16.63 -14.75 -8.97
C VAL A 286 -17.58 -15.70 -8.28
N ARG A 287 -17.99 -16.77 -8.99
CA ARG A 287 -18.87 -17.82 -8.47
C ARG A 287 -18.15 -18.73 -7.50
N SER A 288 -16.94 -19.14 -7.86
CA SER A 288 -16.05 -19.97 -7.04
C SER A 288 -14.61 -19.53 -7.21
N ILE A 289 -13.81 -19.66 -6.16
CA ILE A 289 -12.38 -19.37 -6.16
C ILE A 289 -11.69 -20.21 -5.09
N GLU A 290 -10.52 -20.74 -5.41
CA GLU A 290 -9.69 -21.58 -4.55
C GLU A 290 -8.20 -21.37 -4.87
N LEU A 291 -7.32 -21.83 -3.97
CA LEU A 291 -5.88 -21.86 -4.24
C LEU A 291 -5.55 -22.91 -5.30
N ALA A 292 -4.76 -22.54 -6.30
CA ALA A 292 -4.28 -23.43 -7.36
C ALA A 292 -2.80 -23.84 -7.18
N GLY A 293 -2.20 -23.49 -6.04
CA GLY A 293 -0.82 -23.82 -5.71
C GLY A 293 -0.41 -23.23 -4.36
N THR A 294 0.86 -23.36 -4.01
CA THR A 294 1.42 -22.77 -2.79
C THR A 294 1.77 -21.30 -3.02
N PRO A 295 1.21 -20.36 -2.24
CA PRO A 295 1.63 -18.96 -2.30
C PRO A 295 3.08 -18.77 -1.89
N GLU A 296 3.76 -17.82 -2.53
CA GLU A 296 5.14 -17.45 -2.20
C GLU A 296 5.15 -16.05 -1.59
N TYR A 297 6.05 -15.82 -0.65
CA TYR A 297 6.19 -14.55 0.07
C TYR A 297 7.53 -13.90 -0.23
N MET A 298 7.52 -12.58 -0.29
CA MET A 298 8.72 -11.78 -0.44
C MET A 298 9.60 -11.92 0.82
N GLU A 299 10.90 -12.13 0.61
CA GLU A 299 11.89 -12.01 1.68
C GLU A 299 12.17 -10.53 1.94
N ALA A 300 11.54 -9.96 2.97
CA ALA A 300 11.67 -8.53 3.25
C ALA A 300 11.62 -8.21 4.74
N LEU A 301 12.47 -7.27 5.18
CA LEU A 301 12.49 -6.77 6.55
C LEU A 301 11.57 -5.56 6.79
N PHE A 302 11.17 -4.85 5.72
CA PHE A 302 10.39 -3.62 5.82
C PHE A 302 8.97 -3.74 5.25
N VAL A 303 8.81 -3.83 3.93
CA VAL A 303 7.51 -4.05 3.28
C VAL A 303 7.52 -5.46 2.71
N GLY A 304 6.55 -6.30 3.09
CA GLY A 304 6.47 -7.66 2.60
C GLY A 304 5.04 -8.17 2.53
N GLY A 305 4.87 -9.36 1.98
CA GLY A 305 3.58 -9.96 1.67
C GLY A 305 3.75 -11.07 0.64
N PRO A 306 2.65 -11.63 0.13
CA PRO A 306 2.76 -12.58 -0.95
C PRO A 306 3.33 -11.90 -2.20
N LYS A 307 4.23 -12.59 -2.90
CA LYS A 307 4.69 -12.26 -4.26
C LYS A 307 4.08 -13.17 -5.32
N ARG A 308 3.43 -14.26 -4.88
CA ARG A 308 2.62 -15.16 -5.73
C ARG A 308 1.42 -15.66 -4.94
N VAL A 309 0.23 -15.62 -5.56
CA VAL A 309 -1.00 -16.24 -5.02
C VAL A 309 -1.71 -16.96 -6.16
N PRO A 310 -1.29 -18.18 -6.51
CA PRO A 310 -1.93 -18.95 -7.57
C PRO A 310 -3.36 -19.33 -7.19
N ILE A 311 -4.32 -18.96 -8.04
CA ILE A 311 -5.76 -19.20 -7.83
C ILE A 311 -6.39 -19.88 -9.04
N ARG A 312 -7.46 -20.65 -8.76
CA ARG A 312 -8.41 -21.15 -9.75
C ARG A 312 -9.78 -20.56 -9.44
N TYR A 313 -10.52 -20.14 -10.45
CA TYR A 313 -11.81 -19.47 -10.26
C TYR A 313 -12.79 -19.75 -11.41
N GLU A 314 -14.07 -19.60 -11.10
CA GLU A 314 -15.17 -19.62 -12.07
C GLU A 314 -15.89 -18.28 -12.00
N MET A 315 -16.03 -17.61 -13.15
CA MET A 315 -16.81 -16.37 -13.24
C MET A 315 -18.32 -16.68 -13.24
N ALA A 316 -19.12 -15.73 -12.74
CA ALA A 316 -20.57 -15.86 -12.60
C ALA A 316 -21.33 -15.81 -13.93
#